data_AF-A0A6C0F517-F1
#
_entry.id   AF-A0A6C0F517-F1
#
_cell.length_a   1.000
_cell.length_b   1.000
_cell.length_c   1.000
_cell.angle_alpha   90.00
_cell.angle_beta   90.00
_cell.angle_gamma   90.00
#
_symmetry.space_group_name_H-M   'P 1'
#
loop_
_entity.id
_entity.type
_entity.pdbx_description
1 polymer ?
#
loop_
_entity_poly.entity_id
_entity_poly.type
_entity_poly.pdbx_seq_one_letter_code
_entity_poly.pdbx_strand_id
1 'polypeptide(L)'
;MSFTRIHDDPCRIIKQNQIMTGPGRFILNVPGNGDKPCYMQDPSIIVQKWGGNLWTNSITLESSLFGIDRRLSRDCLGKDEYANRNVDTRPIQYPVCNSLTTEQSRAIMPAWTVRDLEQSNWCTLPLDPQANVCMPFQNNLSTRILEKDNFVREGSDCRNAMANGPLLPYPVNPERGSYVGGPNTCSQSNSCENVVPSSRSV
;
A
#
# COMPACT_ATOMS: atom_id res chain seq x y z
N MET A 1 54.03 16.65 -35.37
CA MET A 1 52.57 16.84 -35.51
C MET A 1 52.05 17.42 -34.22
N SER A 2 51.47 18.62 -34.24
CA SER A 2 50.84 19.20 -33.06
C SER A 2 49.41 18.64 -32.94
N PHE A 3 49.10 18.00 -31.82
CA PHE A 3 47.76 17.50 -31.54
C PHE A 3 46.91 18.66 -31.00
N THR A 4 46.14 19.31 -31.86
CA THR A 4 45.28 20.47 -31.50
C THR A 4 43.84 20.07 -31.18
N ARG A 5 43.54 18.77 -31.09
CA ARG A 5 42.19 18.28 -30.80
C ARG A 5 41.90 18.38 -29.31
N ILE A 6 40.64 18.68 -28.97
CA ILE A 6 40.17 18.81 -27.58
C ILE A 6 40.42 17.54 -26.75
N HIS A 7 40.44 16.35 -27.38
CA HIS A 7 40.77 15.10 -26.71
C HIS A 7 42.21 15.05 -26.17
N ASP A 8 43.14 15.67 -26.92
CA ASP A 8 44.58 15.60 -26.65
C ASP A 8 45.04 16.74 -25.72
N ASP A 9 44.10 17.58 -25.25
CA ASP A 9 44.36 18.60 -24.24
C ASP A 9 44.79 17.96 -22.91
N PRO A 10 45.89 18.41 -22.28
CA PRO A 10 46.44 17.77 -21.09
C PRO A 10 45.42 17.70 -19.93
N CYS A 11 44.58 18.72 -19.75
CA CYS A 11 43.57 18.71 -18.69
C CYS A 11 42.49 17.64 -18.94
N ARG A 12 42.13 17.39 -20.22
CA ARG A 12 41.17 16.36 -20.61
C ARG A 12 41.72 14.95 -20.33
N ILE A 13 42.97 14.70 -20.71
CA ILE A 13 43.66 13.41 -20.48
C ILE A 13 43.75 13.13 -18.97
N ILE A 14 44.16 14.12 -18.16
CA ILE A 14 44.20 13.99 -16.71
C ILE A 14 42.82 13.65 -16.15
N LYS A 15 41.77 14.33 -16.62
CA LYS A 15 40.40 14.08 -16.17
C LYS A 15 39.91 12.68 -16.55
N GLN A 16 40.23 12.21 -17.75
CA GLN A 16 39.88 10.86 -18.20
C GLN A 16 40.59 9.80 -17.36
N ASN A 17 41.88 9.97 -17.09
CA ASN A 17 42.63 9.09 -16.19
C ASN A 17 42.06 9.12 -14.76
N GLN A 18 41.62 10.27 -14.27
CA GLN A 18 40.95 10.39 -12.97
C GLN A 18 39.63 9.58 -12.95
N ILE A 19 38.81 9.68 -14.00
CA ILE A 19 37.53 8.95 -14.08
C ILE A 19 37.78 7.45 -14.17
N MET A 20 38.75 7.02 -14.98
CA MET A 20 39.10 5.61 -15.16
C MET A 20 39.67 4.98 -13.88
N THR A 21 40.53 5.72 -13.15
CA THR A 21 41.15 5.22 -11.90
C THR A 21 40.31 5.47 -10.65
N GLY A 22 39.31 6.35 -10.74
CA GLY A 22 38.42 6.74 -9.65
C GLY A 22 37.83 5.57 -8.84
N PRO A 23 37.15 4.60 -9.46
CA PRO A 23 36.54 3.49 -8.72
C PRO A 23 37.57 2.61 -8.00
N GLY A 24 38.71 2.33 -8.64
CA GLY A 24 39.80 1.57 -8.02
C GLY A 24 40.43 2.31 -6.83
N ARG A 25 40.70 3.62 -7.00
CA ARG A 25 41.19 4.47 -5.91
C ARG A 25 40.20 4.55 -4.77
N PHE A 26 38.90 4.62 -5.05
CA PHE A 26 37.88 4.61 -4.00
C PHE A 26 37.98 3.35 -3.16
N ILE A 27 38.02 2.17 -3.78
CA ILE A 27 38.12 0.88 -3.08
C ILE A 27 39.40 0.79 -2.22
N LEU A 28 40.53 1.25 -2.75
CA LEU A 28 41.83 1.19 -2.06
C LEU A 28 41.98 2.25 -0.96
N ASN A 29 41.38 3.42 -1.12
CA ASN A 29 41.49 4.52 -0.18
C ASN A 29 40.37 4.54 0.86
N VAL A 30 39.42 3.60 0.84
CA VAL A 30 38.43 3.50 1.93
C VAL A 30 39.20 3.22 3.21
N PRO A 31 39.13 4.10 4.23
CA PRO A 31 39.75 3.82 5.51
C PRO A 31 39.19 2.52 6.07
N GLY A 32 40.08 1.59 6.42
CA GLY A 32 39.70 0.31 7.02
C GLY A 32 39.20 0.46 8.46
N ASN A 33 38.75 -0.64 9.05
CA ASN A 33 38.28 -0.70 10.44
C ASN A 33 39.39 -0.57 11.50
N GLY A 34 40.63 -0.27 11.10
CA GLY A 34 41.83 -0.28 11.95
C GLY A 34 42.48 -1.66 12.06
N ASP A 35 43.58 -1.74 12.82
CA ASP A 35 44.40 -2.97 12.89
C ASP A 35 43.75 -4.08 13.72
N LYS A 36 43.08 -3.71 14.82
CA LYS A 36 42.42 -4.63 15.77
C LYS A 36 41.07 -4.08 16.25
N PRO A 37 40.09 -3.92 15.36
CA PRO A 37 38.74 -3.52 15.76
C PRO A 37 38.13 -4.56 16.72
N CYS A 38 37.19 -4.13 17.56
CA CYS A 38 36.47 -5.07 18.38
C CYS A 38 35.46 -5.87 17.56
N TYR A 39 35.42 -7.18 17.79
CA TYR A 39 34.43 -8.06 17.20
C TYR A 39 33.08 -7.79 17.84
N MET A 40 32.12 -7.33 17.03
CA MET A 40 30.74 -7.13 17.46
C MET A 40 30.07 -8.49 17.61
N GLN A 41 29.74 -8.86 18.85
CA GLN A 41 29.08 -10.13 19.15
C GLN A 41 27.54 -10.05 19.01
N ASP A 42 26.99 -8.86 18.87
CA ASP A 42 25.55 -8.64 18.72
C ASP A 42 25.04 -9.30 17.41
N PRO A 43 24.14 -10.31 17.49
CA PRO A 43 23.66 -11.04 16.32
C PRO A 43 22.79 -10.19 15.38
N SER A 44 22.30 -9.03 15.85
CA SER A 44 21.55 -8.10 15.00
C SER A 44 22.43 -7.36 14.00
N ILE A 45 23.74 -7.28 14.27
CA ILE A 45 24.70 -6.58 13.43
C ILE A 45 25.27 -7.56 12.42
N ILE A 46 24.87 -7.38 11.15
CA ILE A 46 25.44 -8.15 10.05
C ILE A 46 26.80 -7.55 9.68
N VAL A 47 27.86 -8.35 9.83
CA VAL A 47 29.21 -8.01 9.41
C VAL A 47 29.29 -7.86 7.89
N GLN A 48 29.71 -6.69 7.40
CA GLN A 48 29.78 -6.40 5.95
C GLN A 48 31.17 -6.61 5.35
N LYS A 49 32.24 -6.23 6.05
CA LYS A 49 33.62 -6.24 5.51
C LYS A 49 34.62 -6.98 6.38
N TRP A 50 34.41 -7.01 7.69
CA TRP A 50 35.34 -7.59 8.65
C TRP A 50 34.55 -8.37 9.72
N GLY A 51 35.09 -9.51 10.17
CA GLY A 51 34.41 -10.44 11.08
C GLY A 51 35.33 -11.21 12.03
N GLY A 52 36.53 -10.70 12.33
CA GLY A 52 37.38 -11.22 13.41
C GLY A 52 38.00 -12.62 13.23
N ASN A 53 37.86 -13.27 12.07
CA ASN A 53 38.41 -14.61 11.78
C ASN A 53 39.73 -14.56 10.98
N LEU A 54 40.62 -13.62 11.29
CA LEU A 54 41.90 -13.54 10.58
C LEU A 54 42.96 -14.39 11.30
N TRP A 55 43.82 -15.03 10.51
CA TRP A 55 44.96 -15.83 10.98
C TRP A 55 46.27 -15.17 10.55
N THR A 56 47.35 -15.41 11.31
CA THR A 56 48.66 -14.76 11.09
C THR A 56 49.26 -15.01 9.70
N ASN A 57 48.96 -16.16 9.10
CA ASN A 57 49.48 -16.56 7.81
C ASN A 57 48.32 -17.00 6.89
N SER A 58 47.38 -16.07 6.68
CA SER A 58 46.16 -16.30 5.91
C SER A 58 46.45 -16.69 4.46
N ILE A 59 47.42 -16.07 3.79
CA ILE A 59 47.70 -16.33 2.37
C ILE A 59 48.07 -17.80 2.12
N THR A 60 48.95 -18.37 2.93
CA THR A 60 49.36 -19.77 2.75
C THR A 60 48.27 -20.74 3.22
N LEU A 61 47.54 -20.39 4.28
CA LEU A 61 46.37 -21.14 4.74
C LEU A 61 45.32 -21.23 3.63
N GLU A 62 44.93 -20.10 3.03
CA GLU A 62 44.02 -20.03 1.88
C GLU A 62 44.54 -20.84 0.71
N SER A 63 45.82 -20.71 0.37
CA SER A 63 46.45 -21.50 -0.70
C SER A 63 46.35 -23.02 -0.46
N SER A 64 46.48 -23.46 0.79
CA SER A 64 46.33 -24.87 1.18
C SER A 64 44.87 -25.34 1.19
N LEU A 65 43.93 -24.46 1.56
CA LEU A 65 42.48 -24.71 1.52
C LEU A 65 41.99 -24.84 0.07
N PHE A 66 42.49 -23.97 -0.83
CA PHE A 66 42.29 -24.12 -2.27
C PHE A 66 43.01 -25.33 -2.87
N GLY A 67 43.92 -25.96 -2.11
CA GLY A 67 44.68 -27.12 -2.55
C GLY A 67 45.71 -26.81 -3.64
N ILE A 68 46.12 -25.54 -3.78
CA ILE A 68 47.15 -25.11 -4.74
C ILE A 68 48.52 -25.69 -4.35
N ASP A 69 48.70 -25.93 -3.05
CA ASP A 69 49.94 -26.46 -2.51
C ASP A 69 50.20 -27.92 -2.95
N ARG A 70 49.16 -28.69 -3.26
CA ARG A 70 49.26 -30.12 -3.61
C ARG A 70 48.94 -30.41 -5.07
N ARG A 71 49.57 -31.45 -5.60
CA ARG A 71 49.25 -31.95 -6.94
C ARG A 71 48.02 -32.84 -6.88
N LEU A 72 47.21 -32.79 -7.93
CA LEU A 72 46.08 -33.70 -8.05
C LEU A 72 46.62 -35.11 -8.30
N SER A 73 46.33 -36.03 -7.39
CA SER A 73 46.69 -37.45 -7.48
C SER A 73 45.44 -38.31 -7.30
N ARG A 74 45.45 -39.51 -7.90
CA ARG A 74 44.40 -40.52 -7.72
C ARG A 74 44.68 -41.49 -6.59
N ASP A 75 45.93 -41.55 -6.15
CA ASP A 75 46.40 -42.60 -5.26
C ASP A 75 46.45 -42.12 -3.81
N CYS A 76 45.92 -42.94 -2.89
CA CYS A 76 45.93 -42.67 -1.45
C CYS A 76 47.27 -43.06 -0.79
N LEU A 77 48.40 -42.93 -1.50
CA LEU A 77 49.73 -43.39 -1.06
C LEU A 77 50.47 -42.38 -0.18
N GLY A 78 49.75 -41.49 0.52
CA GLY A 78 50.29 -40.56 1.51
C GLY A 78 51.10 -39.36 0.97
N LYS A 79 51.53 -39.38 -0.29
CA LYS A 79 52.38 -38.33 -0.89
C LYS A 79 51.70 -36.95 -0.96
N ASP A 80 50.40 -36.93 -1.23
CA ASP A 80 49.57 -35.73 -1.38
C ASP A 80 48.50 -35.61 -0.27
N GLU A 81 48.76 -36.24 0.87
CA GLU A 81 47.81 -36.30 1.98
C GLU A 81 47.71 -34.95 2.71
N TYR A 82 46.49 -34.45 2.85
CA TYR A 82 46.21 -33.13 3.41
C TYR A 82 46.68 -32.99 4.88
N ALA A 83 46.69 -34.10 5.64
CA ALA A 83 47.09 -34.10 7.04
C ALA A 83 48.58 -33.81 7.25
N ASN A 84 49.43 -34.12 6.26
CA ASN A 84 50.88 -33.97 6.35
C ASN A 84 51.37 -32.56 6.00
N ARG A 85 50.48 -31.68 5.50
CA ARG A 85 50.79 -30.30 5.12
C ARG A 85 49.97 -29.30 5.93
N ASN A 86 50.09 -29.37 7.25
CA ASN A 86 49.52 -28.34 8.10
C ASN A 86 50.31 -27.05 7.97
N VAL A 87 49.60 -25.94 7.74
CA VAL A 87 50.21 -24.61 7.63
C VAL A 87 50.39 -24.04 9.03
N ASP A 88 51.63 -23.70 9.41
CA ASP A 88 51.90 -23.06 10.70
C ASP A 88 51.26 -21.66 10.75
N THR A 89 50.12 -21.59 11.44
CA THR A 89 49.25 -20.43 11.52
C THR A 89 48.66 -20.36 12.92
N ARG A 90 48.38 -19.15 13.40
CA ARG A 90 47.72 -18.94 14.69
C ARG A 90 46.55 -17.97 14.53
N PRO A 91 45.44 -18.15 15.27
CA PRO A 91 44.32 -17.22 15.23
C PRO A 91 44.74 -15.88 15.85
N ILE A 92 44.41 -14.77 15.16
CA ILE A 92 44.63 -13.43 15.71
C ILE A 92 43.55 -13.14 16.74
N GLN A 93 43.98 -12.68 17.93
CA GLN A 93 43.07 -12.30 19.00
C GLN A 93 42.58 -10.87 18.80
N TYR A 94 41.25 -10.71 18.77
CA TYR A 94 40.57 -9.42 18.68
C TYR A 94 39.78 -9.16 19.97
N PRO A 95 39.68 -7.90 20.43
CA PRO A 95 38.82 -7.57 21.56
C PRO A 95 37.35 -7.86 21.20
N VAL A 96 36.53 -8.30 22.15
CA VAL A 96 35.11 -8.62 21.91
C VAL A 96 34.24 -7.50 22.48
N CYS A 97 33.39 -6.92 21.65
CA CYS A 97 32.33 -6.01 22.05
C CYS A 97 31.05 -6.82 22.28
N ASN A 98 30.76 -7.11 23.56
CA ASN A 98 29.60 -7.91 24.00
C ASN A 98 28.40 -7.04 24.44
N SER A 99 28.48 -5.72 24.27
CA SER A 99 27.32 -4.86 24.53
C SER A 99 26.28 -5.08 23.44
N LEU A 100 25.07 -5.51 23.82
CA LEU A 100 23.91 -5.49 22.93
C LEU A 100 23.58 -4.02 22.63
N THR A 101 23.81 -3.61 21.40
CA THR A 101 23.55 -2.22 20.96
C THR A 101 22.11 -2.03 20.50
N THR A 102 21.44 -3.11 20.11
CA THR A 102 20.05 -3.05 19.65
C THR A 102 19.17 -3.95 20.50
N GLU A 103 18.13 -3.39 21.08
CA GLU A 103 17.07 -4.16 21.71
C GLU A 103 16.06 -4.62 20.66
N GLN A 104 15.72 -5.91 20.67
CA GLN A 104 14.71 -6.48 19.79
C GLN A 104 13.51 -6.91 20.64
N SER A 105 12.37 -6.23 20.47
CA SER A 105 11.13 -6.58 21.18
C SER A 105 10.75 -8.04 20.96
N ARG A 106 11.01 -8.61 19.77
CA ARG A 106 10.77 -10.03 19.47
C ARG A 106 11.64 -11.00 20.29
N ALA A 107 12.82 -10.58 20.73
CA ALA A 107 13.71 -11.41 21.55
C ALA A 107 13.50 -11.18 23.05
N ILE A 108 13.21 -9.94 23.45
CA ILE A 108 13.04 -9.53 24.86
C ILE A 108 11.62 -9.82 25.36
N MET A 109 10.61 -9.53 24.56
CA MET A 109 9.19 -9.70 24.88
C MET A 109 8.42 -10.19 23.64
N PRO A 110 8.59 -11.46 23.26
CA PRO A 110 7.93 -12.00 22.08
C PRO A 110 6.40 -11.93 22.23
N ALA A 111 5.68 -11.71 21.13
CA ALA A 111 4.25 -11.40 21.18
C ALA A 111 3.38 -12.44 21.93
N TRP A 112 3.83 -13.69 22.04
CA TRP A 112 3.12 -14.72 22.79
C TRP A 112 3.11 -14.45 24.30
N THR A 113 4.15 -13.84 24.88
CA THR A 113 4.17 -13.50 26.32
C THR A 113 3.16 -12.41 26.68
N VAL A 114 2.75 -11.59 25.71
CA VAL A 114 1.77 -10.51 25.90
C VAL A 114 0.36 -10.98 25.53
N ARG A 115 0.22 -11.99 24.67
CA ARG A 115 -1.10 -12.54 24.27
C ARG A 115 -1.80 -13.33 25.38
N ASP A 116 -1.05 -13.99 26.25
CA ASP A 116 -1.61 -14.72 27.38
C ASP A 116 -2.03 -13.80 28.54
N LEU A 117 -1.67 -12.52 28.48
CA LEU A 117 -2.07 -11.53 29.46
C LEU A 117 -3.46 -11.00 29.11
N GLU A 118 -4.40 -11.12 30.06
CA GLU A 118 -5.74 -10.56 29.90
C GLU A 118 -5.66 -9.04 29.70
N GLN A 119 -6.12 -8.56 28.54
CA GLN A 119 -6.29 -7.14 28.29
C GLN A 119 -7.64 -6.71 28.86
N SER A 120 -7.64 -6.36 30.15
CA SER A 120 -8.82 -5.90 30.84
C SER A 120 -9.25 -4.50 30.34
N ASN A 121 -10.10 -4.45 29.31
CA ASN A 121 -10.75 -3.21 28.90
C ASN A 121 -12.06 -3.01 29.67
N TRP A 122 -11.97 -2.84 30.99
CA TRP A 122 -13.14 -2.60 31.86
C TRP A 122 -13.69 -1.17 31.77
N CYS A 123 -13.18 -0.35 30.85
CA CYS A 123 -13.71 0.99 30.64
C CYS A 123 -15.07 0.90 29.97
N THR A 124 -16.12 1.09 30.77
CA THR A 124 -17.47 1.40 30.28
C THR A 124 -17.38 2.59 29.34
N LEU A 125 -17.93 2.46 28.13
CA LEU A 125 -17.92 3.55 27.16
C LEU A 125 -18.60 4.79 27.76
N PRO A 126 -18.02 5.99 27.64
CA PRO A 126 -18.63 7.22 28.15
C PRO A 126 -19.97 7.55 27.47
N LEU A 127 -20.20 7.00 26.29
CA LEU A 127 -21.37 7.23 25.45
C LEU A 127 -21.88 5.89 24.93
N ASP A 128 -23.20 5.74 24.84
CA ASP A 128 -23.82 4.56 24.25
C ASP A 128 -23.47 4.47 22.76
N PRO A 129 -22.80 3.39 22.30
CA PRO A 129 -22.45 3.22 20.89
C PRO A 129 -23.69 3.12 19.98
N GLN A 130 -24.88 2.86 20.54
CA GLN A 130 -26.13 2.78 19.79
C GLN A 130 -26.88 4.12 19.66
N ALA A 131 -26.42 5.18 20.32
CA ALA A 131 -27.16 6.45 20.42
C ALA A 131 -27.46 7.13 19.06
N ASN A 132 -26.66 6.86 18.03
CA ASN A 132 -26.79 7.49 16.70
C ASN A 132 -27.04 6.47 15.57
N VAL A 133 -27.57 5.29 15.89
CA VAL A 133 -27.82 4.23 14.88
C VAL A 133 -28.94 4.63 13.93
N CYS A 134 -29.92 5.40 14.40
CA CYS A 134 -31.06 5.83 13.60
C CYS A 134 -30.82 7.22 13.01
N MET A 135 -31.13 7.40 11.72
CA MET A 135 -31.19 8.72 11.11
C MET A 135 -32.36 9.51 11.71
N PRO A 136 -32.18 10.78 12.12
CA PRO A 136 -33.25 11.59 12.74
C PRO A 136 -34.26 12.12 11.71
N PHE A 137 -34.09 11.79 10.43
CA PHE A 137 -34.95 12.22 9.34
C PHE A 137 -35.34 11.01 8.48
N GLN A 138 -36.46 11.13 7.79
CA GLN A 138 -36.93 10.11 6.86
C GLN A 138 -35.98 10.01 5.68
N ASN A 139 -35.31 8.87 5.54
CA ASN A 139 -34.48 8.56 4.37
C ASN A 139 -35.25 7.65 3.39
N ASN A 140 -34.78 7.57 2.15
CA ASN A 140 -35.39 6.77 1.07
C ASN A 140 -36.82 7.19 0.65
N LEU A 141 -37.18 8.45 0.87
CA LEU A 141 -38.41 9.02 0.32
C LEU A 141 -38.24 9.32 -1.17
N SER A 142 -39.23 8.95 -1.99
CA SER A 142 -39.25 9.30 -3.42
C SER A 142 -39.74 10.73 -3.58
N THR A 143 -38.80 11.68 -3.68
CA THR A 143 -39.09 13.11 -3.85
C THR A 143 -40.00 13.36 -5.06
N ARG A 144 -39.82 12.61 -6.16
CA ARG A 144 -40.68 12.70 -7.35
C ARG A 144 -42.16 12.41 -7.05
N ILE A 145 -42.43 11.37 -6.24
CA ILE A 145 -43.81 11.00 -5.90
C ILE A 145 -44.41 12.04 -4.96
N LEU A 146 -43.63 12.49 -3.96
CA LEU A 146 -44.06 13.54 -3.03
C LEU A 146 -44.41 14.84 -3.76
N GLU A 147 -43.59 15.27 -4.72
CA GLU A 147 -43.88 16.47 -5.52
C GLU A 147 -45.11 16.28 -6.41
N LYS A 148 -45.27 15.10 -7.02
CA LYS A 148 -46.45 14.79 -7.84
C LYS A 148 -47.74 14.82 -7.02
N ASP A 149 -47.73 14.21 -5.84
CA ASP A 149 -48.92 14.08 -4.98
C ASP A 149 -49.27 15.41 -4.29
N ASN A 150 -48.26 16.23 -3.99
CA ASN A 150 -48.44 17.57 -3.42
C ASN A 150 -48.61 18.68 -4.48
N PHE A 151 -48.54 18.36 -5.77
CA PHE A 151 -48.66 19.35 -6.84
C PHE A 151 -50.09 19.88 -6.94
N VAL A 152 -50.26 21.18 -6.66
CA VAL A 152 -51.50 21.92 -6.88
C VAL A 152 -51.31 22.83 -8.10
N ARG A 153 -52.11 22.62 -9.15
CA ARG A 153 -52.08 23.48 -10.35
C ARG A 153 -52.84 24.78 -10.06
N GLU A 154 -52.17 25.93 -10.16
CA GLU A 154 -52.85 27.22 -10.09
C GLU A 154 -53.73 27.42 -11.35
N GLY A 155 -55.00 27.79 -11.15
CA GLY A 155 -55.96 28.04 -12.23
C GLY A 155 -56.78 26.85 -12.73
N SER A 156 -56.86 25.73 -12.00
CA SER A 156 -57.85 24.69 -12.30
C SER A 156 -59.20 25.03 -11.64
N ASP A 157 -60.15 25.55 -12.42
CA ASP A 157 -61.47 26.00 -11.94
C ASP A 157 -62.41 24.85 -11.48
N CYS A 158 -61.95 23.60 -11.49
CA CYS A 158 -62.74 22.43 -11.07
C CYS A 158 -62.45 22.03 -9.62
N ARG A 159 -62.41 23.01 -8.70
CA ARG A 159 -62.21 22.76 -7.27
C ARG A 159 -63.56 22.87 -6.55
N ASN A 160 -64.31 21.77 -6.46
CA ASN A 160 -65.51 21.73 -5.63
C ASN A 160 -65.10 21.85 -4.16
N ALA A 161 -65.48 22.94 -3.49
CA ALA A 161 -65.16 23.24 -2.09
C ALA A 161 -65.86 22.33 -1.06
N MET A 162 -66.43 21.18 -1.47
CA MET A 162 -67.28 20.36 -0.59
C MET A 162 -67.21 18.85 -0.82
N ALA A 163 -66.20 18.31 -1.50
CA ALA A 163 -66.01 16.85 -1.59
C ALA A 163 -64.57 16.46 -1.25
N ASN A 164 -64.39 15.75 -0.14
CA ASN A 164 -63.13 15.11 0.26
C ASN A 164 -62.87 13.88 -0.63
N GLY A 165 -62.51 14.09 -1.90
CA GLY A 165 -62.11 13.03 -2.81
C GLY A 165 -61.47 13.58 -4.10
N PRO A 166 -60.45 12.93 -4.66
CA PRO A 166 -59.76 13.41 -5.85
C PRO A 166 -60.64 13.19 -7.09
N LEU A 167 -61.18 14.27 -7.65
CA LEU A 167 -61.75 14.25 -8.99
C LEU A 167 -60.60 14.43 -10.00
N LEU A 168 -60.47 13.46 -10.92
CA LEU A 168 -59.47 13.52 -11.99
C LEU A 168 -59.82 14.65 -12.98
N PRO A 169 -58.83 15.40 -13.51
CA PRO A 169 -59.05 16.64 -14.25
C PRO A 169 -59.49 16.45 -15.72
N TYR A 170 -60.10 15.31 -16.07
CA TYR A 170 -60.44 15.01 -17.47
C TYR A 170 -61.94 15.17 -17.73
N PRO A 171 -62.36 15.93 -18.77
CA PRO A 171 -63.77 16.02 -19.16
C PRO A 171 -64.24 14.68 -19.74
N VAL A 172 -65.43 14.22 -19.31
CA VAL A 172 -65.90 12.84 -19.53
C VAL A 172 -66.61 12.64 -20.88
N ASN A 173 -67.12 13.69 -21.54
CA ASN A 173 -67.87 13.54 -22.80
C ASN A 173 -67.34 14.45 -23.93
N PRO A 174 -66.81 13.89 -25.04
CA PRO A 174 -66.56 14.64 -26.27
C PRO A 174 -67.74 14.51 -27.25
N GLU A 175 -68.62 15.51 -27.33
CA GLU A 175 -69.60 15.58 -28.43
C GLU A 175 -69.04 16.32 -29.65
N ARG A 176 -69.28 15.78 -30.84
CA ARG A 176 -68.77 16.30 -32.12
C ARG A 176 -69.73 17.37 -32.67
N GLY A 177 -69.32 18.63 -32.62
CA GLY A 177 -70.00 19.71 -33.34
C GLY A 177 -69.84 19.58 -34.86
N SER A 178 -70.89 19.92 -35.61
CA SER A 178 -70.94 19.81 -37.07
C SER A 178 -70.51 21.14 -37.72
N TYR A 179 -69.21 21.33 -37.94
CA TYR A 179 -68.70 22.38 -38.83
C TYR A 179 -67.52 21.85 -39.66
N VAL A 180 -67.57 22.10 -40.96
CA VAL A 180 -66.64 21.56 -41.95
C VAL A 180 -65.39 22.44 -42.02
N GLY A 181 -64.24 21.93 -41.53
CA GLY A 181 -62.91 22.33 -42.01
C GLY A 181 -62.00 23.20 -41.13
N GLY A 182 -62.27 23.45 -39.83
CA GLY A 182 -61.36 24.17 -38.92
C GLY A 182 -61.16 23.46 -37.57
N PRO A 183 -60.11 23.76 -36.78
CA PRO A 183 -59.95 23.20 -35.44
C PRO A 183 -61.06 23.72 -34.52
N ASN A 184 -62.04 22.86 -34.28
CA ASN A 184 -63.24 23.12 -33.51
C ASN A 184 -62.89 23.41 -32.04
N THR A 185 -63.03 24.67 -31.63
CA THR A 185 -62.94 25.09 -30.23
C THR A 185 -64.18 24.61 -29.47
N CYS A 186 -63.98 23.75 -28.47
CA CYS A 186 -65.05 23.31 -27.57
C CYS A 186 -65.54 24.51 -26.74
N SER A 187 -66.81 24.89 -26.88
CA SER A 187 -67.60 25.56 -25.83
C SER A 187 -68.67 24.55 -25.42
N GLN A 188 -68.94 24.26 -24.15
CA GLN A 188 -69.32 25.20 -23.09
C GLN A 188 -69.00 24.69 -21.66
N SER A 189 -69.19 25.65 -20.75
CA SER A 189 -69.36 25.61 -19.29
C SER A 189 -70.13 24.40 -18.72
N ASN A 190 -69.70 23.95 -17.54
CA ASN A 190 -70.28 22.91 -16.66
C ASN A 190 -69.97 21.45 -17.00
N SER A 191 -68.69 21.08 -17.04
CA SER A 191 -68.21 19.70 -17.27
C SER A 191 -67.86 18.90 -16.00
N CYS A 192 -68.23 19.39 -14.81
CA CYS A 192 -67.94 18.71 -13.54
C CYS A 192 -69.13 17.88 -13.06
N GLU A 193 -69.30 16.67 -13.60
CA GLU A 193 -70.26 15.69 -13.05
C GLU A 193 -69.54 14.66 -12.17
N ASN A 194 -70.12 14.33 -11.02
CA ASN A 194 -69.60 13.28 -10.14
C ASN A 194 -69.85 11.91 -10.79
N VAL A 195 -68.82 11.30 -11.37
CA VAL A 195 -68.93 9.93 -11.88
C VAL A 195 -68.99 8.98 -10.67
N VAL A 196 -70.15 8.41 -10.41
CA VAL A 196 -70.30 7.33 -9.44
C VAL A 196 -69.52 6.12 -9.95
N PRO A 197 -68.57 5.55 -9.18
CA PRO A 197 -67.79 4.42 -9.64
C PRO A 197 -68.70 3.22 -9.91
N SER A 198 -68.68 2.70 -11.14
CA SER A 198 -69.40 1.46 -11.45
C SER A 198 -68.83 0.34 -10.58
N SER A 199 -69.72 -0.34 -9.87
CA SER A 199 -69.37 -1.51 -9.06
C SER A 199 -68.75 -2.57 -9.95
N ARG A 200 -67.43 -2.77 -9.86
CA ARG A 200 -66.82 -4.01 -10.32
C ARG A 200 -67.22 -5.10 -9.35
N SER A 201 -68.08 -5.99 -9.83
CA SER A 201 -68.22 -7.35 -9.31
C SER A 201 -66.86 -8.03 -9.23
N VAL A 202 -66.69 -8.85 -8.19
CA VAL A 202 -65.58 -9.80 -8.00
C VAL A 202 -65.26 -10.56 -9.29
#